data_AF-A0A7C7QDE2-F1
#
_entry.id   AF-A0A7C7QDE2-F1
#
_cell.length_a   1.000
_cell.length_b   1.000
_cell.length_c   1.000
_cell.angle_alpha   90.00
_cell.angle_beta   90.00
_cell.angle_gamma   90.00
#
_symmetry.space_group_name_H-M   'P 1'
#
loop_
_entity.id
_entity.type
_entity.pdbx_description
1 polymer ?
#
loop_
_entity_poly.entity_id
_entity_poly.type
_entity_poly.pdbx_seq_one_letter_code
_entity_poly.pdbx_strand_id
1 'polypeptide(L)'
;MSWRTPKSYRDIGVVLEEGKVLSSKELKLFEEAVKLRNILIHNYVYMVAEEVYQSLERLETGLNSIMCTLLDLERQRARSLN
;
A
#
# COMPACT_ATOMS: atom_id res chain seq x y z
N MET A 1 19.64 6.63 4.10
CA MET A 1 18.92 5.36 4.33
C MET A 1 19.25 4.43 3.19
N SER A 2 19.85 3.28 3.46
CA SER A 2 20.04 2.24 2.43
C SER A 2 18.76 1.41 2.37
N TRP A 3 17.89 1.74 1.43
CA TRP A 3 16.67 0.98 1.18
C TRP A 3 17.03 -0.27 0.38
N ARG A 4 16.55 -1.44 0.80
CA ARG A 4 16.70 -2.65 -0.03
C ARG A 4 15.75 -2.59 -1.22
N THR A 5 16.16 -3.16 -2.35
CA THR A 5 15.29 -3.28 -3.51
C THR A 5 14.17 -4.29 -3.22
N PRO A 6 12.88 -3.93 -3.42
CA PRO A 6 11.78 -4.86 -3.26
C PRO A 6 11.76 -5.88 -4.40
N LYS A 7 11.44 -7.14 -4.08
CA LYS A 7 11.36 -8.27 -5.02
C LYS A 7 9.97 -8.51 -5.61
N SER A 8 8.94 -7.87 -5.05
CA SER A 8 7.56 -7.97 -5.50
C SER A 8 6.74 -6.77 -5.01
N TYR A 9 5.51 -6.60 -5.52
CA TYR A 9 4.61 -5.57 -5.00
C TYR A 9 4.33 -5.72 -3.50
N ARG A 10 4.13 -6.95 -3.01
CA ARG A 10 3.95 -7.19 -1.57
C ARG A 10 5.18 -6.74 -0.78
N ASP A 11 6.36 -7.03 -1.33
CA ASP A 11 7.64 -6.71 -0.70
C ASP A 11 7.89 -5.20 -0.58
N ILE A 12 7.24 -4.36 -1.41
CA ILE A 12 7.26 -2.90 -1.25
C ILE A 12 6.74 -2.51 0.13
N GLY A 13 5.62 -3.09 0.58
CA GLY A 13 5.05 -2.81 1.89
C GLY A 13 6.03 -3.18 3.01
N VAL A 14 6.68 -4.33 2.90
CA VAL A 14 7.68 -4.80 3.88
C VAL A 14 8.87 -3.85 3.95
N VAL A 15 9.40 -3.43 2.79
CA VAL A 15 10.48 -2.43 2.71
C VAL A 15 10.08 -1.11 3.37
N LEU A 16 8.84 -0.66 3.19
CA LEU A 16 8.34 0.57 3.81
C LEU A 16 8.15 0.42 5.34
N GLU A 17 7.74 -0.75 5.83
CA GLU A 17 7.67 -1.02 7.27
C GLU A 17 9.08 -1.09 7.89
N GLU A 18 10.04 -1.77 7.26
CA GLU A 18 11.44 -1.81 7.67
C GLU A 18 12.04 -0.39 7.77
N GLY A 19 11.67 0.49 6.84
CA GLY A 19 12.00 1.91 6.82
C GLY A 19 11.22 2.77 7.82
N LYS A 20 10.33 2.18 8.65
CA LYS A 20 9.42 2.83 9.59
C LYS A 20 8.49 3.86 8.95
N VAL A 21 8.21 3.72 7.66
CA VAL A 21 7.25 4.55 6.94
C VAL A 21 5.84 4.01 7.16
N LEU A 22 5.65 2.69 7.07
CA LEU A 22 4.38 2.06 7.41
C LEU A 22 4.44 1.44 8.80
N SER A 23 3.34 1.53 9.54
CA SER A 23 3.09 0.68 10.70
C SER A 23 2.76 -0.75 10.28
N SER A 24 2.90 -1.73 11.17
CA SER A 24 2.49 -3.11 10.89
C SER A 24 1.00 -3.27 10.57
N LYS A 25 0.16 -2.33 11.03
CA LYS A 25 -1.26 -2.27 10.66
C LYS A 25 -1.43 -1.82 9.22
N GLU A 26 -0.73 -0.77 8.80
CA GLU A 26 -0.73 -0.29 7.43
C GLU A 26 -0.10 -1.29 6.46
N LEU A 27 0.93 -2.03 6.90
CA LEU A 27 1.49 -3.14 6.10
C LEU A 27 0.41 -4.17 5.75
N LYS A 28 -0.38 -4.63 6.72
CA LYS A 28 -1.46 -5.61 6.46
C LYS A 28 -2.48 -5.07 5.44
N LEU A 29 -2.89 -3.81 5.58
CA LEU A 29 -3.80 -3.15 4.64
C LEU A 29 -3.19 -3.03 3.24
N PHE A 30 -1.90 -2.70 3.16
CA PHE A 30 -1.16 -2.66 1.91
C PHE A 30 -1.10 -4.04 1.24
N GLU A 31 -0.84 -5.11 1.99
CA GLU A 31 -0.82 -6.47 1.46
C GLU A 31 -2.20 -6.91 0.93
N GLU A 32 -3.28 -6.52 1.61
CA GLU A 32 -4.65 -6.74 1.15
C GLU A 32 -4.94 -5.98 -0.14
N ALA A 33 -4.50 -4.73 -0.26
CA ALA A 33 -4.61 -3.96 -1.50
C ALA A 33 -3.83 -4.59 -2.66
N VAL A 34 -2.62 -5.10 -2.42
CA VAL A 34 -1.83 -5.84 -3.43
C VAL A 34 -2.55 -7.12 -3.85
N LYS A 35 -3.19 -7.84 -2.93
CA LYS A 35 -4.02 -9.01 -3.26
C LYS A 35 -5.19 -8.61 -4.14
N LEU A 36 -5.95 -7.57 -3.77
CA LEU A 36 -7.07 -7.08 -4.58
C LEU A 36 -6.61 -6.71 -6.00
N ARG A 37 -5.49 -5.99 -6.14
CA ARG A 37 -4.87 -5.67 -7.44
C ARG A 37 -4.62 -6.92 -8.29
N ASN A 38 -4.14 -8.01 -7.68
CA ASN A 38 -3.90 -9.25 -8.42
C ASN A 38 -5.21 -9.89 -8.91
N ILE A 39 -6.27 -9.86 -8.10
CA ILE A 39 -7.57 -10.39 -8.50
C ILE A 39 -8.16 -9.51 -9.63
N LEU A 40 -8.10 -8.18 -9.50
CA LEU A 40 -8.59 -7.24 -10.50
C LEU A 40 -7.88 -7.36 -11.86
N ILE A 41 -6.60 -7.74 -11.88
CA ILE A 41 -5.84 -7.83 -13.13
C ILE A 41 -5.95 -9.22 -13.75
N HIS A 42 -5.93 -10.29 -12.94
CA HIS A 42 -5.83 -11.64 -13.46
C HIS A 42 -7.14 -12.43 -13.43
N ASN A 43 -8.08 -12.08 -12.54
CA ASN A 43 -9.28 -12.87 -12.27
C ASN A 43 -10.58 -12.08 -12.43
N TYR A 44 -10.54 -10.88 -13.02
CA TYR A 44 -11.70 -9.98 -13.13
C TYR A 44 -12.91 -10.62 -13.83
N VAL A 45 -12.69 -11.54 -14.77
CA VAL A 45 -13.76 -12.25 -15.49
C VAL A 45 -14.61 -13.10 -14.55
N TYR A 46 -14.05 -13.54 -13.43
CA TYR A 46 -14.71 -14.39 -12.45
C TYR A 46 -15.25 -13.62 -11.23
N MET A 47 -15.06 -12.30 -11.19
CA MET A 47 -15.48 -11.47 -10.06
C MET A 47 -16.85 -10.84 -10.29
N VAL A 48 -17.66 -10.82 -9.23
CA VAL A 48 -18.88 -10.01 -9.18
C VAL A 48 -18.51 -8.60 -8.71
N ALA A 49 -19.02 -7.57 -9.39
CA ALA A 49 -18.72 -6.16 -9.09
C ALA A 49 -19.00 -5.78 -7.62
N GLU A 50 -20.02 -6.38 -7.01
CA GLU A 50 -20.38 -6.22 -5.59
C GLU A 50 -19.22 -6.60 -4.65
N GLU A 51 -18.56 -7.74 -4.88
CA GLU A 51 -17.47 -8.24 -4.05
C GLU A 51 -16.22 -7.34 -4.16
N VAL A 52 -16.00 -6.78 -5.36
CA VAL A 52 -14.97 -5.77 -5.59
C VAL A 52 -15.29 -4.51 -4.80
N TYR A 53 -16.52 -4.01 -4.88
CA TYR A 53 -16.94 -2.79 -4.22
C TYR A 53 -16.80 -2.89 -2.69
N GLN A 54 -17.28 -3.99 -2.09
CA GLN A 54 -17.12 -4.24 -0.65
C GLN A 54 -15.65 -4.35 -0.23
N SER A 55 -14.80 -4.89 -1.11
CA SER A 55 -13.35 -4.97 -0.84
C SER A 55 -12.70 -3.59 -0.91
N LEU A 56 -13.12 -2.74 -1.86
CA LEU A 56 -12.64 -1.36 -1.97
C LEU A 56 -13.08 -0.52 -0.77
N GLU A 57 -14.34 -0.61 -0.34
CA GLU A 57 -14.87 0.13 0.81
C GLU A 57 -14.08 -0.16 2.09
N ARG A 58 -13.73 -1.43 2.34
CA ARG A 58 -12.87 -1.81 3.48
C ARG A 58 -11.46 -1.24 3.39
N LEU A 59 -10.92 -1.11 2.17
CA LEU A 59 -9.55 -0.68 1.94
C LEU A 59 -9.41 0.84 1.81
N GLU A 60 -10.47 1.56 1.46
CA GLU A 60 -10.44 2.99 1.16
C GLU A 60 -9.77 3.80 2.28
N THR A 61 -10.23 3.61 3.52
CA THR A 61 -9.67 4.31 4.68
C THR A 61 -8.19 3.98 4.87
N GLY A 62 -7.81 2.72 4.68
CA GLY A 62 -6.43 2.25 4.80
C GLY A 62 -5.52 2.83 3.73
N LEU A 63 -5.97 2.83 2.48
CA LEU A 63 -5.24 3.38 1.34
C LEU A 63 -5.05 4.89 1.46
N ASN A 64 -6.09 5.61 1.91
CA ASN A 64 -5.99 7.04 2.18
C ASN A 64 -4.96 7.33 3.27
N SER A 65 -4.96 6.55 4.37
CA SER A 65 -3.95 6.68 5.43
C SER A 65 -2.54 6.48 4.88
N ILE A 66 -2.31 5.40 4.14
CA ILE A 66 -1.00 5.09 3.55
C ILE A 66 -0.53 6.22 2.63
N MET A 67 -1.41 6.75 1.78
CA MET A 67 -1.06 7.86 0.88
C MET A 67 -0.70 9.13 1.64
N CYS A 68 -1.44 9.49 2.70
CA CYS A 68 -1.08 10.61 3.56
C CYS A 68 0.31 10.43 4.17
N THR A 69 0.60 9.24 4.70
CA THR A 69 1.91 8.90 5.28
C THR A 69 3.05 9.08 4.27
N LEU A 70 2.87 8.61 3.02
CA LEU A 70 3.86 8.78 1.96
C LEU A 70 4.07 10.24 1.55
N LEU A 71 2.99 11.04 1.48
CA LEU A 71 3.09 12.47 1.18
C LEU A 71 3.82 13.23 2.29
N ASP A 72 3.57 12.88 3.54
CA ASP A 72 4.26 13.50 4.68
C ASP A 72 5.74 13.14 4.74
N LEU A 73 6.12 11.91 4.38
CA LEU A 73 7.51 11.52 4.19
C LEU A 73 8.21 12.40 3.14
N GLU A 74 7.61 12.56 1.97
CA GLU A 74 8.21 13.38 0.90
C GLU A 74 8.31 14.86 1.31
N ARG A 75 7.31 15.40 2.04
CA ARG A 75 7.37 16.75 2.61
C ARG A 75 8.48 16.92 3.64
N GLN A 76 8.74 15.91 4.47
CA GLN A 76 9.84 15.95 5.44
C GLN A 76 11.20 15.90 4.72
N ARG A 77 11.31 15.05 3.70
CA ARG A 77 12.53 14.92 2.89
C ARG A 77 12.86 16.21 2.14
N ALA A 78 11.86 16.86 1.54
CA ALA A 78 12.01 18.17 0.89
C ALA A 78 12.50 19.25 1.89
N ARG A 79 12.03 19.21 3.14
CA ARG A 79 12.47 20.14 4.19
C ARG A 79 13.89 19.87 4.70
N SER A 80 14.36 18.63 4.69
CA SER A 80 15.73 18.28 5.10
C SER A 80 16.81 18.62 4.06
N LEU A 81 16.41 19.03 2.85
CA LEU A 81 17.31 19.39 1.75
C LEU A 81 17.51 20.91 1.59
N ASN A 82 16.75 21.72 2.34
CA ASN A 82 16.89 23.17 2.45
C ASN A 82 17.52 23.53 3.80
#